data_AF-A0A7G9L7M6-F1
#
_entry.id   AF-A0A7G9L7M6-F1
#
_cell.length_a   1.000
_cell.length_b   1.000
_cell.length_c   1.000
_cell.angle_alpha   90.00
_cell.angle_beta   90.00
_cell.angle_gamma   90.00
#
_symmetry.space_group_name_H-M   'P 1'
#
loop_
_entity.id
_entity.type
_entity.pdbx_description
1 polymer ?
#
loop_
_entity_poly.entity_id
_entity_poly.type
_entity_poly.pdbx_seq_one_letter_code
_entity_poly.pdbx_strand_id
1 'polypeptide(L)'
;MDTTDIIKRTMIISLGLTMTNSTESERFFIPSDLETHSIVNTTSLPSSTRFNNSHRFSLEQLKLNKRKLNSLKHLQEDWNGYNGETIEDSLISDIENLISTLDYQPQIFPTGRGSIQIEKYLNDENLVEIEISSNEIFVYQVKNGEEIEKEISISEINDFISELYT
;
A
#
# COMPACT_ATOMS: atom_id res chain seq x y z
N MET A 1 -30.06 31.62 -14.54
CA MET A 1 -28.84 31.51 -13.72
C MET A 1 -29.08 30.37 -12.76
N ASP A 2 -28.53 29.22 -13.08
CA ASP A 2 -28.31 28.15 -12.11
C ASP A 2 -26.99 27.50 -12.53
N THR A 3 -25.99 27.64 -11.67
CA THR A 3 -24.59 27.31 -11.94
C THR A 3 -24.15 26.30 -10.90
N THR A 4 -24.00 25.05 -11.32
CA THR A 4 -23.15 24.07 -10.65
C THR A 4 -22.56 23.15 -11.71
N ASP A 5 -21.54 23.66 -12.41
CA ASP A 5 -20.63 22.82 -13.17
C ASP A 5 -19.81 21.99 -12.18
N ILE A 6 -20.21 20.72 -12.02
CA ILE A 6 -19.42 19.72 -11.30
C ILE A 6 -18.28 19.33 -12.23
N ILE A 7 -17.10 19.90 -12.00
CA ILE A 7 -15.87 19.54 -12.68
C ILE A 7 -15.51 18.12 -12.25
N LYS A 8 -15.81 17.14 -13.11
CA LYS A 8 -15.27 15.78 -12.99
C LYS A 8 -13.76 15.85 -13.25
N ARG A 9 -12.95 15.81 -12.19
CA ARG A 9 -11.52 15.53 -12.31
C ARG A 9 -11.33 14.03 -12.46
N THR A 10 -10.97 13.59 -13.66
CA THR A 10 -10.52 12.22 -13.90
C THR A 10 -9.09 12.10 -13.38
N MET A 11 -8.88 11.38 -12.29
CA MET A 11 -7.56 10.90 -11.88
C MET A 11 -7.10 9.81 -12.86
N ILE A 12 -5.91 9.99 -13.42
CA ILE A 12 -5.27 9.00 -14.31
C ILE A 12 -4.47 8.06 -13.41
N ILE A 13 -4.94 6.82 -13.26
CA ILE A 13 -4.21 5.73 -12.59
C ILE A 13 -2.97 5.42 -13.44
N SER A 14 -1.77 5.76 -12.94
CA SER A 14 -0.52 5.39 -13.59
C SER A 14 -0.10 3.98 -13.15
N LEU A 15 -0.41 2.98 -13.99
CA LEU A 15 0.05 1.61 -13.78
C LEU A 15 1.57 1.53 -14.05
N GLY A 16 2.38 1.46 -13.00
CA GLY A 16 3.82 1.28 -13.12
C GLY A 16 4.19 -0.09 -13.70
N LEU A 17 4.71 -0.13 -14.93
CA LEU A 17 5.33 -1.32 -15.52
C LEU A 17 6.70 -1.55 -14.88
N THR A 18 6.91 -2.71 -14.24
CA THR A 18 8.26 -3.14 -13.83
C THR A 18 8.83 -4.08 -14.91
N MET A 19 9.94 -3.69 -15.53
CA MET A 19 10.71 -4.57 -16.43
C MET A 19 11.56 -5.51 -15.57
N THR A 20 11.38 -6.82 -15.70
CA THR A 20 12.28 -7.81 -15.08
C THR A 20 13.38 -8.17 -16.07
N ASN A 21 14.64 -7.98 -15.67
CA ASN A 21 15.78 -8.52 -16.41
C ASN A 21 15.83 -10.02 -16.17
N SER A 22 15.68 -10.81 -17.24
CA SER A 22 15.93 -12.24 -17.24
C SER A 22 17.45 -12.50 -17.22
N THR A 23 17.96 -13.00 -16.10
CA THR A 23 19.22 -13.73 -16.06
C THR A 23 18.89 -15.22 -16.02
N GLU A 24 19.32 -15.96 -17.04
CA GLU A 24 19.16 -17.40 -17.17
C GLU A 24 19.76 -18.13 -15.96
N SER A 25 19.01 -19.09 -15.40
CA SER A 25 19.48 -20.07 -14.43
C SER A 25 19.27 -21.45 -15.01
N GLU A 26 20.33 -22.25 -14.98
CA GLU A 26 20.50 -23.54 -15.64
C GLU A 26 19.40 -24.56 -15.28
N ARG A 27 18.89 -25.26 -16.30
CA ARG A 27 17.94 -26.37 -16.14
C ARG A 27 18.64 -27.60 -15.59
N PHE A 28 18.41 -27.91 -14.31
CA PHE A 28 18.67 -29.24 -13.76
C PHE A 28 17.43 -30.12 -13.92
N PHE A 29 17.58 -31.18 -14.72
CA PHE A 29 16.57 -32.21 -14.95
C PHE A 29 16.59 -33.19 -13.77
N ILE A 30 15.47 -33.35 -13.05
CA ILE A 30 15.29 -34.42 -12.05
C ILE A 30 14.21 -35.38 -12.58
N PRO A 31 14.45 -36.70 -12.63
CA PRO A 31 13.50 -37.66 -13.18
C PRO A 31 12.22 -37.73 -12.34
N SER A 32 11.08 -37.78 -13.02
CA SER A 32 9.80 -38.19 -12.46
C SER A 32 9.89 -39.67 -12.09
N ASP A 33 9.92 -39.98 -10.80
CA ASP A 33 9.34 -41.18 -10.17
C ASP A 33 9.74 -41.22 -8.70
N LEU A 34 8.90 -40.65 -7.83
CA LEU A 34 8.73 -41.00 -6.41
C LEU A 34 7.62 -40.12 -5.82
N GLU A 35 6.38 -40.47 -6.14
CA GLU A 35 5.22 -40.05 -5.33
C GLU A 35 5.41 -40.62 -3.91
N THR A 36 5.46 -39.74 -2.90
CA THR A 36 5.24 -40.14 -1.51
C THR A 36 4.18 -39.22 -0.93
N HIS A 37 2.94 -39.70 -0.94
CA HIS A 37 1.82 -39.06 -0.24
C HIS A 37 2.06 -39.15 1.28
N SER A 38 2.48 -38.04 1.90
CA SER A 38 2.38 -37.86 3.34
C SER A 38 1.11 -37.07 3.66
N ILE A 39 0.04 -37.77 4.01
CA ILE A 39 -1.14 -37.18 4.62
C ILE A 39 -0.75 -36.76 6.03
N VAL A 40 -0.58 -35.46 6.26
CA VAL A 40 -0.36 -34.91 7.61
C VAL A 40 -1.73 -34.64 8.22
N ASN A 41 -2.20 -35.57 9.05
CA ASN A 41 -3.33 -35.34 9.95
C ASN A 41 -2.87 -34.40 11.08
N THR A 42 -3.06 -33.09 10.92
CA THR A 42 -2.92 -32.15 12.03
C THR A 42 -4.17 -32.21 12.90
N THR A 43 -4.13 -33.00 13.97
CA THR A 43 -5.05 -32.85 15.10
C THR A 43 -4.88 -31.45 15.68
N SER A 44 -5.87 -30.58 15.44
CA SER A 44 -5.90 -29.20 15.93
C SER A 44 -6.05 -29.18 17.45
N LEU A 45 -4.99 -28.82 18.17
CA LEU A 45 -5.13 -28.23 19.49
C LEU A 45 -5.66 -26.80 19.33
N PRO A 46 -6.64 -26.36 20.11
CA PRO A 46 -7.11 -24.99 20.06
C PRO A 46 -6.02 -24.08 20.64
N SER A 47 -5.24 -23.45 19.75
CA SER A 47 -4.31 -22.40 20.13
C SER A 47 -5.12 -21.21 20.63
N SER A 48 -5.04 -20.92 21.93
CA SER A 48 -5.72 -19.82 22.61
C SER A 48 -5.11 -18.44 22.28
N THR A 49 -4.66 -18.23 21.05
CA THR A 49 -4.10 -16.97 20.60
C THR A 49 -5.09 -16.31 19.65
N ARG A 50 -5.50 -15.10 20.03
CA ARG A 50 -6.30 -14.10 19.32
C ARG A 50 -5.65 -13.62 18.00
N PHE A 51 -5.12 -14.55 17.21
CA PHE A 51 -4.26 -14.31 16.06
C PHE A 51 -4.71 -15.21 14.91
N ASN A 52 -5.87 -14.91 14.32
CA ASN A 52 -6.38 -15.63 13.15
C ASN A 52 -6.63 -14.71 11.95
N ASN A 53 -6.12 -13.47 11.97
CA ASN A 53 -6.20 -12.60 10.81
C ASN A 53 -4.87 -12.63 10.06
N SER A 54 -4.84 -13.32 8.92
CA SER A 54 -3.68 -13.44 8.03
C SER A 54 -3.23 -12.11 7.42
N HIS A 55 -4.07 -11.06 7.49
CA HIS A 55 -3.77 -9.75 6.94
C HIS A 55 -3.14 -8.79 7.94
N ARG A 56 -3.05 -9.14 9.23
CA ARG A 56 -2.50 -8.26 10.28
C ARG A 56 -1.04 -7.85 10.00
N PHE A 57 -0.64 -6.75 10.66
CA PHE A 57 0.71 -6.18 10.68
C PHE A 57 1.83 -7.18 10.34
N SER A 58 2.54 -6.90 9.25
CA SER A 58 3.70 -7.69 8.82
C SER A 58 4.98 -6.92 9.12
N LEU A 59 5.82 -7.47 10.01
CA LEU A 59 7.12 -6.88 10.33
C LEU A 59 8.02 -6.78 9.09
N GLU A 60 7.93 -7.74 8.19
CA GLU A 60 8.68 -7.73 6.94
C GLU A 60 8.17 -6.63 5.99
N GLN A 61 6.85 -6.42 5.92
CA GLN A 61 6.30 -5.32 5.13
C GLN A 61 6.67 -3.96 5.73
N LEU A 62 6.66 -3.81 7.06
CA LEU A 62 7.13 -2.58 7.71
C LEU A 62 8.60 -2.29 7.34
N LYS A 63 9.49 -3.29 7.39
CA LYS A 63 10.90 -3.13 6.98
C LYS A 63 11.04 -2.74 5.51
N LEU A 64 10.22 -3.30 4.62
CA LEU A 64 10.20 -2.93 3.21
C LEU A 64 9.73 -1.48 3.02
N ASN A 65 8.66 -1.09 3.71
CA ASN A 65 8.11 0.25 3.68
C ASN A 65 9.10 1.30 4.19
N LYS A 66 9.80 1.03 5.31
CA LYS A 66 10.87 1.92 5.81
C LYS A 66 12.02 2.08 4.81
N ARG A 67 12.42 0.99 4.13
CA ARG A 67 13.43 1.07 3.06
C ARG A 67 12.95 1.91 1.87
N LYS A 68 11.69 1.75 1.46
CA LYS A 68 11.08 2.59 0.42
C LYS A 68 11.11 4.06 0.82
N LEU A 69 10.61 4.41 2.01
CA LEU A 69 10.65 5.78 2.54
C LEU A 69 12.08 6.36 2.55
N ASN A 70 13.08 5.58 2.97
CA ASN A 70 14.46 6.03 2.92
C ASN A 70 14.97 6.27 1.48
N SER A 71 14.50 5.50 0.49
CA SER A 71 14.83 5.76 -0.91
C SER A 71 14.19 7.04 -1.44
N LEU A 72 13.01 7.42 -0.94
CA LEU A 72 12.32 8.64 -1.37
C LEU A 72 13.11 9.92 -1.05
N LYS A 73 13.92 9.91 0.02
CA LYS A 73 14.84 11.02 0.39
C LYS A 73 15.84 11.38 -0.70
N HIS A 74 16.08 10.47 -1.64
CA HIS A 74 17.10 10.62 -2.68
C HIS A 74 16.49 10.96 -4.04
N LEU A 75 15.16 11.08 -4.14
CA LEU A 75 14.51 11.55 -5.36
C LEU A 75 15.05 12.94 -5.69
N GLN A 76 15.40 13.13 -6.96
CA GLN A 76 15.79 14.42 -7.50
C GLN A 76 14.56 15.09 -8.10
N GLU A 77 14.66 16.38 -8.40
CA GLU A 77 13.66 17.07 -9.22
C GLU A 77 13.46 16.33 -10.55
N ASP A 78 12.21 16.30 -11.03
CA ASP A 78 11.82 15.61 -12.26
C ASP A 78 12.14 14.09 -12.27
N TRP A 79 12.15 13.44 -11.09
CA TRP A 79 12.48 12.01 -10.97
C TRP A 79 11.58 11.08 -11.80
N ASN A 80 10.41 11.56 -12.22
CA ASN A 80 9.44 10.81 -13.01
C ASN A 80 9.36 11.27 -14.49
N GLY A 81 10.13 12.28 -14.92
CA GLY A 81 10.05 12.86 -16.27
C GLY A 81 8.81 13.71 -16.56
N TYR A 82 8.05 14.05 -15.51
CA TYR A 82 6.82 14.85 -15.55
C TYR A 82 6.83 15.98 -14.50
N ASN A 83 8.00 16.55 -14.22
CA ASN A 83 8.24 17.56 -13.18
C ASN A 83 7.88 17.07 -11.77
N GLY A 84 8.18 15.81 -11.47
CA GLY A 84 7.98 15.25 -10.14
C GLY A 84 8.78 16.00 -9.09
N GLU A 85 8.09 16.61 -8.13
CA GLU A 85 8.69 17.33 -7.02
C GLU A 85 9.42 16.38 -6.06
N THR A 86 10.43 16.91 -5.39
CA THR A 86 11.06 16.25 -4.25
C THR A 86 10.12 16.21 -3.04
N ILE A 87 10.38 15.29 -2.10
CA ILE A 87 9.54 15.07 -0.92
C ILE A 87 10.29 15.55 0.31
N GLU A 88 9.62 16.32 1.17
CA GLU A 88 10.24 16.84 2.39
C GLU A 88 10.63 15.72 3.37
N ASP A 89 11.83 15.83 3.95
CA ASP A 89 12.35 14.88 4.94
C ASP A 89 11.47 14.78 6.20
N SER A 90 10.80 15.88 6.57
CA SER A 90 9.80 15.94 7.65
C SER A 90 8.62 15.02 7.34
N LEU A 91 8.03 15.14 6.15
CA LEU A 91 6.91 14.32 5.70
C LEU A 91 7.28 12.83 5.67
N ILE A 92 8.48 12.50 5.19
CA ILE A 92 8.99 11.11 5.20
C ILE A 92 9.10 10.58 6.64
N SER A 93 9.57 11.40 7.56
CA SER A 93 9.71 11.03 8.99
C SER A 93 8.35 10.85 9.67
N ASP A 94 7.38 11.71 9.37
CA ASP A 94 6.02 11.62 9.88
C ASP A 94 5.34 10.33 9.40
N ILE A 95 5.52 9.98 8.14
CA ILE A 95 4.97 8.74 7.58
C ILE A 95 5.68 7.51 8.14
N GLU A 96 7.00 7.57 8.39
CA GLU A 96 7.71 6.47 9.06
C GLU A 96 7.14 6.20 10.46
N ASN A 97 6.82 7.26 11.21
CA ASN A 97 6.18 7.15 12.52
C ASN A 97 4.77 6.58 12.40
N LEU A 98 3.97 7.09 11.45
CA LEU A 98 2.61 6.63 11.16
C LEU A 98 2.57 5.13 10.84
N ILE A 99 3.35 4.66 9.85
CA ILE A 99 3.31 3.25 9.47
C ILE A 99 3.79 2.32 10.59
N SER A 100 4.52 2.83 11.58
CA SER A 100 4.94 2.04 12.75
C SER A 100 3.80 1.78 13.73
N THR A 101 2.68 2.50 13.64
CA THR A 101 1.51 2.36 14.52
C THR A 101 0.29 1.72 13.84
N LEU A 102 0.28 1.59 12.51
CA LEU A 102 -0.84 1.01 11.76
C LEU A 102 -1.05 -0.48 12.05
N ASP A 103 -2.31 -0.91 12.14
CA ASP A 103 -2.68 -2.33 12.31
C ASP A 103 -2.40 -3.16 11.05
N TYR A 104 -2.43 -2.52 9.87
CA TYR A 104 -2.20 -3.14 8.57
C TYR A 104 -1.19 -2.30 7.78
N GLN A 105 -0.14 -2.94 7.26
CA GLN A 105 0.93 -2.24 6.53
C GLN A 105 0.53 -1.90 5.09
N PRO A 106 0.36 -0.63 4.69
CA PRO A 106 -0.05 -0.26 3.34
C PRO A 106 1.08 -0.45 2.32
N GLN A 107 0.75 -0.33 1.03
CA GLN A 107 1.74 -0.01 0.01
C GLN A 107 2.04 1.49 0.06
N ILE A 108 3.25 1.90 -0.37
CA ILE A 108 3.73 3.28 -0.30
C ILE A 108 4.28 3.68 -1.66
N PHE A 109 3.86 4.85 -2.13
CA PHE A 109 4.25 5.42 -3.41
C PHE A 109 4.55 6.92 -3.26
N PRO A 110 5.62 7.45 -3.89
CA PRO A 110 5.77 8.89 -4.06
C PRO A 110 4.74 9.40 -5.08
N THR A 111 4.26 10.63 -4.92
CA THR A 111 3.52 11.33 -5.97
C THR A 111 4.41 12.35 -6.67
N GLY A 112 3.99 12.82 -7.84
CA GLY A 112 4.68 13.90 -8.55
C GLY A 112 4.54 15.27 -7.88
N ARG A 113 3.77 15.41 -6.78
CA ARG A 113 3.44 16.69 -6.13
C ARG A 113 4.12 16.87 -4.76
N GLY A 114 5.22 16.17 -4.53
CA GLY A 114 5.94 16.23 -3.25
C GLY A 114 5.21 15.57 -2.08
N SER A 115 4.16 14.78 -2.35
CA SER A 115 3.39 14.04 -1.36
C SER A 115 3.66 12.54 -1.45
N ILE A 116 3.16 11.78 -0.47
CA ILE A 116 3.24 10.32 -0.43
C ILE A 116 1.84 9.74 -0.38
N GLN A 117 1.57 8.78 -1.26
CA GLN A 117 0.36 7.96 -1.23
C GLN A 117 0.63 6.67 -0.48
N ILE A 118 -0.27 6.33 0.44
CA ILE A 118 -0.38 5.01 1.02
C ILE A 118 -1.68 4.35 0.58
N GLU A 119 -1.66 3.06 0.28
CA GLU A 119 -2.86 2.38 -0.18
C GLU A 119 -3.00 0.94 0.34
N LYS A 120 -4.26 0.51 0.43
CA LYS A 120 -4.64 -0.88 0.60
C LYS A 120 -5.72 -1.23 -0.40
N TYR A 121 -5.45 -2.24 -1.20
CA TYR A 121 -6.37 -2.79 -2.18
C TYR A 121 -6.69 -4.24 -1.82
N LEU A 122 -7.97 -4.55 -1.63
CA LEU A 122 -8.45 -5.93 -1.47
C LEU A 122 -9.11 -6.43 -2.76
N ASN A 123 -9.97 -5.60 -3.36
CA ASN A 123 -10.65 -5.80 -4.64
C ASN A 123 -11.27 -4.48 -5.12
N ASP A 124 -11.88 -4.49 -6.31
CA ASP A 124 -12.50 -3.32 -6.93
C ASP A 124 -13.58 -2.64 -6.06
N GLU A 125 -14.21 -3.39 -5.15
CA GLU A 125 -15.25 -2.86 -4.25
C GLU A 125 -14.72 -2.48 -2.86
N ASN A 126 -13.43 -2.75 -2.58
CA ASN A 126 -12.82 -2.59 -1.26
C ASN A 126 -11.36 -2.16 -1.37
N LEU A 127 -11.15 -0.84 -1.32
CA LEU A 127 -9.83 -0.22 -1.32
C LEU A 127 -9.81 1.07 -0.52
N VAL A 128 -8.62 1.50 -0.11
CA VAL A 128 -8.37 2.83 0.43
C VAL A 128 -7.06 3.35 -0.12
N GLU A 129 -7.09 4.60 -0.57
CA GLU A 129 -5.95 5.38 -1.02
C GLU A 129 -5.92 6.66 -0.17
N ILE A 130 -4.79 6.92 0.50
CA ILE A 130 -4.61 8.10 1.34
C ILE A 130 -3.37 8.81 0.87
N GLU A 131 -3.55 10.04 0.42
CA GLU A 131 -2.46 10.91 0.02
C GLU A 131 -2.13 11.89 1.14
N ILE A 132 -0.86 11.95 1.52
CA ILE A 132 -0.36 12.72 2.66
C ILE A 132 0.65 13.74 2.13
N SER A 133 0.32 15.02 2.25
CA SER A 133 1.21 16.15 1.94
C SER A 133 1.56 16.93 3.20
N SER A 134 2.42 17.94 3.09
CA SER A 134 2.72 18.85 4.21
C SER A 134 1.54 19.74 4.62
N ASN A 135 0.49 19.83 3.79
CA ASN A 135 -0.62 20.76 3.97
C ASN A 135 -1.92 20.05 4.38
N GLU A 136 -2.22 18.94 3.72
CA GLU A 136 -3.49 18.23 3.84
C GLU A 136 -3.28 16.71 3.69
N ILE A 137 -4.23 15.96 4.25
CA ILE A 137 -4.32 14.51 4.11
C ILE A 137 -5.68 14.21 3.49
N PHE A 138 -5.66 13.49 2.38
CA PHE A 138 -6.85 13.24 1.59
C PHE A 138 -7.06 11.74 1.42
N VAL A 139 -8.27 11.26 1.69
CA VAL A 139 -8.64 9.86 1.53
C VAL A 139 -9.64 9.70 0.40
N TYR A 140 -9.41 8.68 -0.42
CA TYR A 140 -10.38 8.05 -1.28
C TYR A 140 -10.57 6.61 -0.80
N GLN A 141 -11.80 6.21 -0.51
CA GLN A 141 -12.12 4.85 -0.06
C GLN A 141 -13.30 4.30 -0.86
N VAL A 142 -13.18 3.04 -1.26
CA VAL A 142 -14.30 2.23 -1.74
C VAL A 142 -14.54 1.14 -0.71
N LYS A 143 -15.76 1.01 -0.19
CA LYS A 143 -16.14 -0.06 0.73
C LYS A 143 -17.48 -0.65 0.31
N ASN A 144 -17.51 -1.94 0.00
CA ASN A 144 -18.68 -2.61 -0.56
C ASN A 144 -19.26 -1.88 -1.78
N GLY A 145 -18.39 -1.29 -2.61
CA GLY A 145 -18.76 -0.52 -3.80
C GLY A 145 -19.27 0.91 -3.52
N GLU A 146 -19.35 1.34 -2.25
CA GLU A 146 -19.66 2.73 -1.90
C GLU A 146 -18.37 3.55 -1.83
N GLU A 147 -18.35 4.68 -2.53
CA GLU A 147 -17.19 5.57 -2.62
C GLU A 147 -17.32 6.76 -1.67
N ILE A 148 -16.24 7.09 -0.97
CA ILE A 148 -16.11 8.33 -0.21
C ILE A 148 -14.77 8.99 -0.48
N GLU A 149 -14.78 10.33 -0.48
CA GLU A 149 -13.63 11.17 -0.75
C GLU A 149 -13.68 12.39 0.17
N LYS A 150 -12.64 12.60 1.00
CA LYS A 150 -12.59 13.75 1.92
C LYS A 150 -11.19 14.01 2.48
N GLU A 151 -10.99 15.22 2.99
CA GLU A 151 -9.86 15.55 3.86
C GLU A 151 -10.05 14.92 5.25
N ILE A 152 -8.97 14.41 5.84
CA ILE A 152 -8.94 13.77 7.15
C ILE A 152 -7.75 14.22 7.98
N SER A 153 -7.77 13.87 9.26
CA SER A 153 -6.64 14.01 10.17
C SER A 153 -5.79 12.74 10.22
N ILE A 154 -4.52 12.86 10.65
CA ILE A 154 -3.60 11.73 10.80
C ILE A 154 -4.15 10.62 11.73
N SER A 155 -4.96 10.99 12.72
CA SER A 155 -5.57 10.05 13.66
C SER A 155 -6.60 9.12 13.01
N GLU A 156 -7.23 9.54 11.91
CA GLU A 156 -8.28 8.75 11.24
C GLU A 156 -7.70 7.70 10.28
N ILE A 157 -6.42 7.81 9.91
CA ILE A 157 -5.79 6.94 8.90
C ILE A 157 -5.90 5.46 9.26
N ASN A 158 -5.62 5.09 10.51
CA ASN A 158 -5.69 3.68 10.91
C ASN A 158 -7.13 3.14 10.87
N ASP A 159 -8.12 3.99 11.14
CA ASP A 159 -9.53 3.62 11.10
C ASP A 159 -9.93 3.30 9.65
N PHE A 160 -9.58 4.18 8.71
CA PHE A 160 -9.83 3.98 7.27
C PHE A 160 -9.20 2.70 6.72
N ILE A 161 -7.98 2.39 7.13
CA ILE A 161 -7.27 1.18 6.71
C ILE A 161 -7.87 -0.08 7.34
N SER A 162 -8.21 -0.01 8.63
CA SER A 162 -8.73 -1.15 9.38
C SER A 162 -10.16 -1.50 8.99
N GLU A 163 -10.92 -0.50 8.56
CA GLU A 163 -12.31 -0.64 8.14
C GLU A 163 -12.46 -1.56 6.91
N LEU A 164 -11.45 -1.67 6.05
CA LEU A 164 -11.45 -2.63 4.93
C LEU A 164 -11.52 -4.10 5.39
N TYR A 165 -11.21 -4.38 6.64
CA TYR A 165 -11.16 -5.73 7.21
C TYR A 165 -12.32 -6.01 8.18
N THR A 166 -13.31 -5.10 8.24
CA THR A 166 -14.47 -5.18 9.14
C THR A 166 -15.78 -5.26 8.36
#